data_AF-E0PDI5-F1
#
_entry.id   AF-E0PDI5-F1
#
_cell.length_a   1.000
_cell.length_b   1.000
_cell.length_c   1.000
_cell.angle_alpha   90.00
_cell.angle_beta   90.00
_cell.angle_gamma   90.00
#
_symmetry.space_group_name_H-M   'P 1'
#
loop_
_entity.id
_entity.type
_entity.pdbx_description
1 polymer ?
#
loop_
_entity_poly.entity_id
_entity_poly.type
_entity_poly.pdbx_seq_one_letter_code
_entity_poly.pdbx_strand_id
1 'polypeptide(L)'
;MIYSIITNFKIIINIDTINNISIIIYIDNHDIERRDKLHKEVKADMEKKNYINAQELSSMLGISVSRAYRVIRKLNEELEEKGYLVIAGRVLTKYFEQRWFSGN
;
A
#
# COMPACT_ATOMS: atom_id res chain seq x y z
N MET A 1 24.34 36.68 31.73
CA MET A 1 23.14 36.43 32.54
C MET A 1 22.32 35.24 32.05
N ILE A 2 21.92 35.18 30.78
CA ILE A 2 21.03 34.14 30.23
C ILE A 2 21.62 32.71 30.35
N TYR A 3 22.90 32.53 30.03
CA TYR A 3 23.59 31.23 30.18
C TYR A 3 23.53 30.68 31.61
N SER A 4 23.67 31.55 32.62
CA SER A 4 23.63 31.13 34.03
C SER A 4 22.23 30.69 34.46
N ILE A 5 21.17 31.26 33.86
CA ILE A 5 19.78 30.89 34.12
C ILE A 5 19.48 29.51 33.51
N ILE A 6 19.94 29.26 32.28
CA ILE A 6 19.78 27.98 31.58
C ILE A 6 20.52 26.85 32.32
N THR A 7 21.74 27.11 32.79
CA THR A 7 22.52 26.13 33.56
C THR A 7 21.85 25.81 34.90
N ASN A 8 21.31 26.81 35.60
CA ASN A 8 20.54 26.58 36.84
C ASN A 8 19.26 25.79 36.60
N PHE A 9 18.57 26.01 35.47
CA PHE A 9 17.37 25.25 35.11
C PHE A 9 17.68 23.76 34.86
N LYS A 10 18.85 23.46 34.29
CA LYS A 10 19.38 22.10 34.10
C LYS A 10 19.72 21.37 35.40
N ILE A 11 20.02 22.11 36.48
CA ILE A 11 20.33 21.55 37.80
C ILE A 11 19.04 21.16 38.55
N ILE A 12 17.90 21.80 38.24
CA ILE A 12 16.61 21.60 38.92
C ILE A 12 15.90 20.30 38.48
N ILE A 13 16.23 19.76 37.30
CA ILE A 13 15.64 18.52 36.77
C ILE A 13 16.70 17.41 36.84
N ASN A 14 16.44 16.36 37.62
CA ASN A 14 17.35 15.22 37.77
C ASN A 14 17.71 14.61 36.39
N ILE A 15 19.00 14.33 36.16
CA ILE A 15 19.55 13.67 34.96
C ILE A 15 18.78 12.38 34.61
N ASP A 16 18.33 11.61 35.61
CA ASP A 16 17.55 10.38 35.44
C ASP A 16 16.19 10.68 34.80
N THR A 17 15.55 11.77 35.23
CA THR A 17 14.28 12.24 34.66
C THR A 17 14.44 12.66 33.21
N ILE A 18 15.55 13.33 32.87
CA ILE A 18 15.85 13.76 31.49
C ILE A 18 16.10 12.54 30.58
N ASN A 19 16.82 11.54 31.08
CA ASN A 19 17.08 10.31 30.33
C ASN A 19 15.79 9.52 30.08
N ASN A 20 14.94 9.39 31.10
CA ASN A 20 13.65 8.71 30.96
C ASN A 20 12.72 9.40 29.96
N ILE A 21 12.64 10.74 29.98
CA ILE A 21 11.86 11.51 29.00
C ILE A 21 12.42 11.31 27.58
N SER A 22 13.75 11.30 27.42
CA SER A 22 14.39 11.10 26.11
C SER A 22 14.09 9.71 25.54
N ILE A 23 14.07 8.67 26.39
CA ILE A 23 13.71 7.31 26.00
C ILE A 23 12.23 7.23 25.59
N ILE A 24 11.31 7.82 26.37
CA ILE A 24 9.88 7.83 26.06
C ILE A 24 9.62 8.54 24.72
N ILE A 25 10.19 9.73 24.52
CA ILE A 25 10.07 10.47 23.26
C ILE A 25 10.61 9.64 22.08
N TYR A 26 11.74 8.96 22.25
CA TYR A 26 12.30 8.11 21.21
C TYR A 26 11.37 6.95 20.84
N ILE A 27 10.80 6.27 21.85
CA ILE A 27 9.85 5.17 21.66
C ILE A 27 8.57 5.65 20.98
N ASP A 28 7.98 6.74 21.47
CA ASP A 28 6.74 7.32 20.93
C ASP A 28 6.91 7.71 19.45
N ASN A 29 8.02 8.36 19.09
CA ASN A 29 8.29 8.73 17.69
C ASN A 29 8.44 7.48 16.80
N HIS A 30 9.13 6.44 17.27
CA HIS A 30 9.30 5.20 16.52
C HIS A 30 7.97 4.44 16.31
N ASP A 31 7.07 4.50 17.29
CA ASP A 31 5.73 3.91 17.18
C ASP A 31 4.81 4.72 16.26
N ILE A 32 4.92 6.05 16.24
CA ILE A 32 4.23 6.91 15.26
C ILE A 32 4.67 6.57 13.84
N GLU A 33 5.98 6.47 13.58
CA GLU A 33 6.51 6.10 12.26
C GLU A 33 6.01 4.71 11.81
N ARG A 34 6.00 3.72 12.72
CA ARG A 34 5.45 2.40 12.45
C ARG A 34 3.96 2.44 12.13
N ARG A 35 3.18 3.23 12.86
CA ARG A 35 1.74 3.40 12.63
C ARG A 35 1.48 4.06 11.27
N ASP A 36 2.19 5.12 10.93
CA ASP A 36 2.04 5.80 9.64
C ASP A 36 2.38 4.87 8.47
N LYS A 37 3.42 4.05 8.62
CA LYS A 37 3.78 3.02 7.65
C LYS A 37 2.65 1.99 7.49
N LEU A 38 2.13 1.47 8.61
CA LEU A 38 1.02 0.51 8.61
C LEU A 38 -0.24 1.11 7.98
N HIS A 39 -0.60 2.35 8.33
CA HIS A 39 -1.76 3.04 7.76
C HIS A 39 -1.62 3.22 6.23
N LYS A 40 -0.41 3.54 5.76
CA LYS A 40 -0.14 3.65 4.32
C LYS A 40 -0.26 2.31 3.60
N GLU A 41 0.23 1.23 4.19
CA GLU A 41 0.16 -0.13 3.65
C GLU A 41 -1.28 -0.65 3.60
N VAL A 42 -2.02 -0.52 4.71
CA VAL A 42 -3.45 -0.91 4.78
C VAL A 42 -4.30 -0.12 3.79
N LYS A 43 -4.02 1.19 3.62
CA LYS A 43 -4.71 2.01 2.63
C LYS A 43 -4.41 1.54 1.19
N ALA A 44 -3.16 1.22 0.88
CA ALA A 44 -2.78 0.71 -0.43
C ALA A 44 -3.47 -0.63 -0.75
N ASP A 45 -3.62 -1.51 0.25
CA ASP A 45 -4.33 -2.78 0.10
C ASP A 45 -5.84 -2.59 -0.13
N MET A 46 -6.48 -1.63 0.56
CA MET A 46 -7.89 -1.31 0.33
C MET A 46 -8.14 -0.69 -1.06
N GLU A 47 -7.19 0.08 -1.58
CA GLU A 47 -7.28 0.71 -2.90
C GLU A 47 -6.94 -0.25 -4.06
N LYS A 48 -6.46 -1.46 -3.77
CA LYS A 48 -6.14 -2.45 -4.80
C LYS A 48 -7.41 -2.88 -5.52
N LYS A 49 -7.62 -2.33 -6.73
CA LYS A 49 -8.75 -2.69 -7.59
C LYS A 49 -8.72 -4.19 -7.85
N ASN A 50 -9.77 -4.88 -7.38
CA ASN A 50 -9.91 -6.32 -7.55
C ASN A 50 -10.19 -6.74 -9.01
N TYR A 51 -10.59 -5.80 -9.85
CA TYR A 51 -10.92 -6.03 -11.25
C TYR A 51 -10.23 -5.00 -12.14
N ILE A 52 -9.91 -5.44 -13.36
CA ILE A 52 -9.41 -4.59 -14.46
C ILE A 52 -10.48 -4.56 -15.54
N ASN A 53 -10.85 -3.35 -15.99
CA ASN A 53 -11.73 -3.18 -17.14
C ASN A 53 -10.95 -2.98 -18.45
N ALA A 54 -11.64 -2.91 -19.58
CA ALA A 54 -11.01 -2.81 -20.90
C ALA A 54 -10.19 -1.52 -21.08
N GLN A 55 -10.62 -0.39 -20.52
CA GLN A 55 -9.92 0.90 -20.60
C GLN A 55 -8.62 0.88 -19.78
N GLU A 56 -8.68 0.32 -18.57
CA GLU A 56 -7.52 0.13 -17.69
C GLU A 56 -6.52 -0.83 -18.33
N LEU A 57 -6.98 -1.97 -18.84
CA LEU A 57 -6.14 -2.95 -19.52
C LEU A 57 -5.51 -2.40 -20.82
N SER A 58 -6.28 -1.61 -21.57
CA SER A 58 -5.81 -0.90 -22.78
C SER A 58 -4.66 0.04 -22.45
N SER A 59 -4.83 0.87 -21.42
CA SER A 59 -3.80 1.79 -20.95
C SER A 59 -2.56 1.04 -20.44
N MET A 60 -2.78 -0.04 -19.67
CA MET A 60 -1.70 -0.82 -19.07
C MET A 60 -0.84 -1.57 -20.11
N LEU A 61 -1.45 -2.08 -21.19
CA LEU A 61 -0.76 -2.85 -22.22
C LEU A 61 -0.41 -2.03 -23.48
N GLY A 62 -0.81 -0.76 -23.56
CA GLY A 62 -0.60 0.06 -24.75
C GLY A 62 -1.33 -0.45 -26.00
N ILE A 63 -2.48 -1.10 -25.83
CA ILE A 63 -3.28 -1.66 -26.92
C ILE A 63 -4.60 -0.91 -27.09
N SER A 64 -5.22 -1.00 -28.27
CA SER A 64 -6.58 -0.46 -28.47
C SER A 64 -7.58 -1.06 -27.47
N VAL A 65 -8.57 -0.26 -27.04
CA VAL A 65 -9.66 -0.71 -26.14
C VAL A 65 -10.39 -1.94 -26.68
N SER A 66 -10.65 -2.00 -28.00
CA SER A 66 -11.28 -3.18 -28.62
C SER A 66 -10.45 -4.45 -28.47
N ARG A 67 -9.11 -4.34 -28.55
CA ARG A 67 -8.20 -5.47 -28.32
C ARG A 67 -8.19 -5.87 -26.84
N ALA A 68 -8.25 -4.90 -25.92
CA ALA A 68 -8.37 -5.19 -24.49
C ALA A 68 -9.67 -5.95 -24.16
N TYR A 69 -10.81 -5.57 -24.76
CA TYR A 69 -12.06 -6.33 -24.64
C TYR A 69 -11.92 -7.78 -25.09
N ARG A 70 -11.21 -8.04 -26.20
CA ARG A 70 -10.96 -9.42 -26.67
C ARG A 70 -10.13 -10.21 -25.67
N VAL A 71 -9.12 -9.59 -25.04
CA VAL A 71 -8.30 -10.24 -24.01
C VAL A 71 -9.16 -10.57 -22.78
N ILE A 72 -9.94 -9.62 -22.26
CA ILE A 72 -10.82 -9.84 -21.11
C ILE A 72 -11.80 -10.97 -21.39
N ARG A 73 -12.41 -10.97 -22.58
CA ARG A 73 -13.34 -12.02 -22.98
C ARG A 73 -12.67 -13.40 -22.94
N LYS A 74 -11.48 -13.55 -23.52
CA LYS A 74 -10.73 -14.81 -23.49
C LYS A 74 -10.41 -15.26 -22.06
N LEU A 75 -10.01 -14.34 -21.18
CA LEU A 75 -9.71 -14.68 -19.78
C LEU A 75 -10.95 -15.12 -19.02
N ASN A 76 -12.10 -14.49 -19.31
CA ASN A 76 -13.37 -14.90 -18.73
C ASN A 76 -13.81 -16.27 -19.26
N GLU A 77 -13.63 -16.56 -20.55
CA GLU A 77 -13.88 -17.90 -21.12
C GLU A 77 -13.02 -18.96 -20.40
N GLU A 78 -11.72 -18.70 -20.19
CA GLU A 78 -10.83 -19.60 -19.42
C GLU A 78 -11.28 -19.80 -17.95
N LEU A 79 -11.88 -18.78 -17.33
CA LEU A 79 -12.40 -18.86 -15.97
C LEU A 79 -13.72 -19.62 -15.90
N GLU A 80 -14.62 -19.41 -16.87
CA GLU A 80 -15.88 -20.14 -17.02
C GLU A 80 -15.61 -21.64 -17.25
N GLU A 81 -14.63 -21.99 -18.08
CA GLU A 81 -14.19 -23.37 -18.31
C GLU A 81 -13.71 -24.06 -17.02
N LYS A 82 -13.14 -23.30 -16.09
CA LYS A 82 -12.72 -23.78 -14.76
C LYS A 82 -13.86 -23.79 -13.73
N GLY A 83 -15.07 -23.40 -14.11
CA GLY A 83 -16.26 -23.35 -13.24
C GLY A 83 -16.36 -22.10 -12.37
N TYR A 84 -15.62 -21.03 -12.67
CA TYR A 84 -15.74 -19.76 -11.96
C TYR A 84 -16.84 -18.87 -12.54
N LEU A 85 -17.42 -18.03 -11.69
CA LEU A 85 -18.27 -16.94 -12.13
C LEU A 85 -17.42 -15.80 -12.71
N VAL A 86 -17.91 -15.18 -13.78
CA VAL A 86 -17.23 -14.07 -14.46
C VAL A 86 -18.16 -12.88 -14.66
N ILE A 87 -17.56 -11.72 -14.96
CA ILE A 87 -18.31 -10.49 -15.24
C ILE A 87 -17.87 -9.95 -16.59
N ALA A 88 -18.80 -9.80 -17.53
CA ALA A 88 -18.51 -9.24 -18.84
C ALA A 88 -17.83 -7.87 -18.74
N GLY A 89 -16.80 -7.65 -19.56
CA GLY A 89 -16.07 -6.38 -19.65
C GLY A 89 -15.04 -6.12 -18.55
N ARG A 90 -14.90 -7.01 -17.57
CA ARG A 90 -13.84 -6.96 -16.55
C ARG A 90 -13.30 -8.34 -16.21
N VAL A 91 -12.10 -8.39 -15.65
CA VAL A 91 -11.46 -9.64 -15.17
C VAL A 91 -10.82 -9.39 -13.81
N LEU A 92 -10.71 -10.42 -12.97
CA LEU A 92 -9.98 -10.32 -11.70
C LEU A 92 -8.52 -9.95 -11.94
N THR A 93 -8.04 -8.89 -11.28
CA THR A 93 -6.65 -8.40 -11.40
C THR A 93 -5.64 -9.51 -11.12
N LYS A 94 -5.86 -10.28 -10.06
CA LYS A 94 -4.99 -11.41 -9.70
C LYS A 94 -4.93 -12.49 -10.79
N TYR A 95 -6.06 -12.80 -11.43
CA TYR A 95 -6.08 -13.80 -12.50
C TYR A 95 -5.36 -13.30 -13.74
N PHE A 96 -5.58 -12.03 -14.11
CA PHE A 96 -4.84 -11.40 -15.19
C PHE A 96 -3.33 -11.42 -14.91
N GLU A 97 -2.89 -10.98 -13.73
CA GLU A 97 -1.47 -10.91 -13.36
C GLU A 97 -0.82 -12.31 -13.40
N GLN A 98 -1.48 -13.31 -12.81
CA GLN A 98 -1.03 -14.69 -12.85
C GLN A 98 -0.89 -15.17 -14.31
N ARG A 99 -1.94 -14.99 -15.12
CA ARG A 99 -1.97 -15.49 -16.48
C ARG A 99 -0.98 -14.81 -17.42
N TRP A 100 -0.70 -13.53 -17.17
CA TRP A 100 0.14 -12.68 -18.03
C TRP A 100 1.62 -12.68 -17.63
N PHE A 101 1.93 -12.72 -16.34
CA PHE A 101 3.30 -12.58 -15.83
C PHE A 101 3.89 -13.89 -15.26
N SER A 102 3.07 -14.92 -14.99
CA SER A 102 3.59 -16.22 -14.49
C SER A 102 4.05 -17.16 -15.60
N GLY A 103 4.59 -16.62 -16.69
CA GLY A 103 5.25 -17.41 -17.73
C GLY A 103 6.58 -17.96 -17.26
N ASN A 104 6.60 -19.25 -16.89
CA ASN A 104 7.74 -20.15 -17.03
C ASN A 104 7.44 -21.10 -18.20
#